data_AF-A0A0N5CPL7-F1
#
_entry.id   AF-A0A0N5CPL7-F1
#
_cell.length_a   1.000
_cell.length_b   1.000
_cell.length_c   1.000
_cell.angle_alpha   90.00
_cell.angle_beta   90.00
_cell.angle_gamma   90.00
#
_symmetry.space_group_name_H-M   'P 1'
#
loop_
_entity.id
_entity.type
_entity.pdbx_description
1 polymer ?
#
loop_
_entity_poly.entity_id
_entity_poly.type
_entity_poly.pdbx_seq_one_letter_code
_entity_poly.pdbx_strand_id
1 'polypeptide(L)'
;MVDTIQTKEGAVPISAEAMRSSMRSMRRGKNKNIPTPSSLVTHLRSNGRKLGDGIAEMYEQFEKESHTFFAFFNAENRSKNKFPNDIFLFDRTRVILVDPPDYYHASYVDGCQQVILNINTCYLYQLLLLLLLL
;
A
#
# COMPACT_ATOMS: atom_id res chain seq x y z
N MET A 1 35.81 -9.74 22.82
CA MET A 1 35.92 -10.85 21.85
C MET A 1 35.77 -10.24 20.47
N VAL A 2 36.70 -10.52 19.56
CA VAL A 2 36.63 -10.11 18.15
C VAL A 2 36.17 -11.33 17.38
N ASP A 3 35.09 -11.19 16.61
CA ASP A 3 34.55 -12.28 15.81
C ASP A 3 35.53 -12.60 14.67
N THR A 4 35.83 -13.88 14.50
CA THR A 4 36.74 -14.40 13.47
C THR A 4 35.98 -15.37 12.59
N ILE A 5 36.33 -15.41 11.31
CA ILE A 5 35.81 -16.41 10.37
C ILE A 5 36.93 -17.38 10.07
N GLN A 6 36.67 -18.69 10.21
CA GLN A 6 37.64 -19.70 9.81
C GLN A 6 37.67 -19.84 8.30
N THR A 7 38.84 -19.63 7.71
CA THR A 7 39.11 -19.87 6.29
C THR A 7 40.17 -20.96 6.15
N LYS A 8 40.33 -21.49 4.93
CA LYS A 8 41.29 -22.56 4.62
C LYS A 8 42.75 -22.19 4.94
N GLU A 9 43.03 -20.89 5.10
CA GLU A 9 44.36 -20.34 5.39
C GLU A 9 44.50 -19.85 6.86
N GLY A 10 43.48 -20.07 7.69
CA GLY A 10 43.48 -19.68 9.10
C GLY A 10 42.30 -18.78 9.50
N ALA A 11 42.22 -18.47 10.81
CA ALA A 11 41.20 -17.58 11.35
C ALA A 11 41.57 -16.12 11.07
N VAL A 12 40.75 -15.43 10.27
CA VAL A 12 40.97 -14.02 9.92
C VAL A 12 39.99 -13.16 10.73
N PRO A 13 40.47 -12.08 11.39
CA PRO A 13 39.61 -11.15 12.10
C PRO A 13 38.69 -10.41 11.12
N ILE A 14 37.39 -10.36 11.42
CA ILE A 14 36.43 -9.64 10.60
C ILE A 14 36.78 -8.15 10.67
N SER A 15 37.11 -7.54 9.51
CA SER A 15 37.43 -6.11 9.42
C SER A 15 36.29 -5.26 9.98
N ALA A 16 36.60 -4.44 10.98
CA ALA A 16 35.65 -3.52 11.61
C ALA A 16 35.04 -2.51 10.64
N GLU A 17 35.64 -2.32 9.46
CA GLU A 17 35.16 -1.42 8.41
C GLU A 17 33.82 -1.91 7.80
N ALA A 18 33.58 -3.22 7.74
CA ALA A 18 32.31 -3.77 7.26
C ALA A 18 31.17 -3.68 8.30
N MET A 19 31.51 -3.47 9.58
CA MET A 19 30.56 -3.31 10.69
C MET A 19 30.19 -1.85 10.97
N ARG A 20 30.72 -0.90 10.18
CA ARG A 20 30.35 0.52 10.23
C ARG A 20 29.07 0.85 9.48
N SER A 21 28.31 -0.14 9.02
CA SER A 21 26.88 -0.01 8.70
C SER A 21 26.06 0.08 9.99
N SER A 22 26.37 1.11 10.77
CA SER A 22 25.53 1.79 11.75
C SER A 22 24.10 1.26 11.83
N MET A 23 23.88 0.31 12.74
CA MET A 23 22.59 0.04 13.39
C MET A 23 22.17 1.20 14.31
N ARG A 24 22.52 2.44 13.95
CA ARG A 24 22.10 3.64 14.64
C ARG A 24 20.73 4.02 14.11
N SER A 25 19.73 3.54 14.85
CA SER A 25 18.42 4.15 14.99
C SER A 25 18.46 5.67 14.69
N MET A 26 17.55 6.07 13.80
CA MET A 26 17.03 7.40 13.50
C MET A 26 17.16 7.82 12.02
N ARG A 27 16.05 7.71 11.30
CA ARG A 27 15.27 8.92 11.00
C ARG A 27 13.80 8.68 11.28
N ARG A 28 13.42 9.01 12.51
CA ARG A 28 12.07 9.23 13.05
C ARG A 28 11.39 10.43 12.35
N GLY A 29 11.48 10.50 11.01
CA GLY A 29 11.40 11.76 10.26
C GLY A 29 10.51 11.78 9.02
N LYS A 30 9.93 10.65 8.59
CA LYS A 30 8.96 10.63 7.47
C LYS A 30 7.67 9.83 7.72
N ASN A 31 7.49 9.30 8.93
CA ASN A 31 6.33 8.46 9.27
C ASN A 31 5.40 9.16 10.28
N LYS A 32 5.42 10.50 10.35
CA LYS A 32 4.69 11.25 11.38
C LYS A 32 3.17 11.03 11.32
N ASN A 33 2.66 10.53 10.20
CA ASN A 33 1.23 10.30 9.97
C ASN A 33 0.84 8.81 9.91
N ILE A 34 1.78 7.87 10.12
CA ILE A 34 1.45 6.44 10.08
C ILE A 34 1.30 5.95 11.52
N PRO A 35 0.08 5.63 11.98
CA PRO A 35 -0.12 5.12 13.34
C PRO A 35 0.58 3.77 13.51
N THR A 36 1.17 3.55 14.68
CA THR A 36 1.60 2.20 15.06
C THR A 36 0.38 1.28 15.17
N PRO A 37 0.54 -0.06 15.04
CA PRO A 37 -0.59 -0.98 15.18
C PRO A 37 -1.37 -0.78 16.49
N SER A 38 -0.68 -0.55 17.61
CA SER A 38 -1.31 -0.26 18.90
C SER A 38 -2.06 1.06 18.91
N SER A 39 -1.47 2.12 18.35
CA SER A 39 -2.11 3.43 18.25
C SER A 39 -3.35 3.40 17.36
N LEU A 40 -3.33 2.62 16.27
CA LEU A 40 -4.46 2.44 15.37
C LEU A 40 -5.63 1.75 16.09
N VAL A 41 -5.37 0.66 16.82
CA VAL A 41 -6.41 -0.06 17.57
C VAL A 41 -7.04 0.85 18.64
N THR A 42 -6.24 1.62 19.36
CA THR A 42 -6.73 2.60 20.33
C THR A 42 -7.58 3.68 19.67
N HIS A 43 -7.17 4.18 18.51
CA HIS A 43 -7.93 5.15 17.73
C HIS A 43 -9.29 4.60 17.27
N LEU A 44 -9.32 3.38 16.72
CA LEU A 44 -10.55 2.74 16.26
C LEU A 44 -11.52 2.38 17.40
N ARG A 45 -11.00 2.13 18.62
CA ARG A 45 -11.81 1.89 19.83
C ARG A 45 -12.08 3.14 20.66
N SER A 46 -11.74 4.33 20.13
CA SER A 46 -11.98 5.60 20.81
C SER A 46 -13.44 5.71 21.27
N ASN A 47 -13.64 6.35 22.42
CA ASN A 47 -14.95 6.53 23.04
C ASN A 47 -15.68 5.22 23.42
N GLY A 48 -14.93 4.14 23.68
CA GLY A 48 -15.49 2.86 24.16
C GLY A 48 -16.22 2.06 23.10
N ARG A 49 -16.07 2.42 21.82
CA ARG A 49 -16.74 1.78 20.68
C ARG A 49 -16.16 0.39 20.39
N LYS A 50 -16.97 -0.46 19.75
CA LYS A 50 -16.45 -1.72 19.20
C LYS A 50 -15.53 -1.39 18.03
N LEU A 51 -14.53 -2.27 17.81
CA LEU A 51 -13.56 -2.09 16.73
C LEU A 51 -14.23 -1.94 15.35
N GLY A 52 -15.29 -2.72 15.10
CA GLY A 52 -16.03 -2.65 13.83
C GLY A 52 -16.67 -1.29 13.56
N ASP A 53 -17.21 -0.65 14.60
CA ASP A 53 -17.87 0.66 14.48
C ASP A 53 -16.87 1.75 14.07
N GLY A 54 -15.67 1.71 14.66
CA GLY A 54 -14.58 2.64 14.29
C GLY A 54 -14.05 2.42 12.88
N ILE A 55 -14.05 1.18 12.39
CA ILE A 55 -13.68 0.88 11.00
C ILE A 55 -14.73 1.43 10.04
N ALA A 56 -16.02 1.22 10.33
CA ALA A 56 -17.12 1.71 9.51
C ALA A 56 -17.14 3.24 9.41
N GLU A 57 -16.94 3.95 10.53
CA GLU A 57 -16.84 5.42 10.53
C GLU A 57 -15.68 5.92 9.68
N MET A 58 -14.50 5.32 9.82
CA MET A 58 -13.34 5.69 9.02
C MET A 58 -13.57 5.42 7.53
N TYR A 59 -14.30 4.35 7.18
CA TYR A 59 -14.68 4.05 5.81
C TYR A 59 -15.58 5.14 5.20
N GLU A 60 -16.57 5.64 5.93
CA GLU A 60 -17.45 6.71 5.44
C GLU A 60 -16.76 8.06 5.27
N GLN A 61 -15.65 8.29 5.96
CA GLN A 61 -14.83 9.50 5.82
C GLN A 61 -13.94 9.49 4.57
N PHE A 62 -13.76 8.35 3.91
CA PHE A 62 -13.04 8.35 2.64
C PHE A 62 -13.85 9.13 1.61
N GLU A 63 -13.24 10.22 1.11
CA GLU A 63 -13.74 10.93 -0.06
C GLU A 63 -13.85 9.93 -1.22
N LYS A 64 -15.08 9.62 -1.65
CA LYS A 64 -15.37 8.71 -2.77
C LYS A 64 -15.17 9.41 -4.13
N GLU A 65 -14.35 10.45 -4.20
CA GLU A 65 -14.35 11.37 -5.35
C GLU A 65 -13.10 11.28 -6.26
N SER A 66 -13.36 11.07 -7.56
CA SER A 66 -12.86 11.90 -8.66
C SER A 66 -13.72 11.74 -9.93
N HIS A 67 -13.87 12.83 -10.70
CA HIS A 67 -15.17 13.33 -11.21
C HIS A 67 -15.62 12.89 -12.63
N THR A 68 -14.90 12.00 -13.32
CA THR A 68 -15.21 11.71 -14.74
C THR A 68 -15.07 10.24 -15.09
N PHE A 69 -16.02 9.78 -15.91
CA PHE A 69 -16.22 8.39 -16.33
C PHE A 69 -16.55 8.32 -17.84
N PHE A 70 -16.05 9.27 -18.63
CA PHE A 70 -16.40 9.43 -20.04
C PHE A 70 -16.06 8.18 -20.85
N ALA A 71 -14.87 7.60 -20.63
CA ALA A 71 -14.48 6.38 -21.35
C ALA A 71 -15.37 5.18 -20.94
N PHE A 72 -15.78 5.12 -19.68
CA PHE A 72 -16.67 4.08 -19.15
C PHE A 72 -18.09 4.16 -19.72
N PHE A 73 -18.66 5.37 -19.83
CA PHE A 73 -20.02 5.58 -20.37
C PHE A 73 -20.08 5.66 -21.91
N ASN A 74 -18.93 5.61 -22.60
CA ASN A 74 -18.91 5.56 -24.05
C ASN A 74 -19.62 4.29 -24.57
N ALA A 75 -20.51 4.45 -25.54
CA ALA A 75 -21.32 3.38 -26.11
C ALA A 75 -20.45 2.23 -26.66
N GLU A 76 -19.30 2.55 -27.25
CA GLU A 76 -18.36 1.56 -27.82
C GLU A 76 -17.69 0.67 -26.76
N ASN A 77 -17.66 1.12 -25.50
CA ASN A 77 -17.01 0.41 -24.39
C ASN A 77 -17.99 -0.34 -23.50
N ARG A 78 -19.30 -0.16 -23.70
CA ARG A 78 -20.34 -0.74 -22.84
C ARG A 78 -20.25 -2.26 -22.71
N SER A 79 -19.93 -2.95 -23.81
CA SER A 79 -19.78 -4.41 -23.83
C SER A 79 -18.52 -4.92 -23.13
N LYS A 80 -17.56 -4.04 -22.84
CA LYS A 80 -16.29 -4.36 -22.18
C LYS A 80 -16.38 -4.24 -20.65
N ASN A 81 -17.50 -3.75 -20.13
CA ASN A 81 -17.76 -3.60 -18.69
C ASN A 81 -18.52 -4.82 -18.16
N LYS A 82 -17.86 -5.63 -17.32
CA LYS A 82 -18.49 -6.83 -16.73
C LYS A 82 -19.57 -6.48 -15.69
N PHE A 83 -19.34 -5.45 -14.89
CA PHE A 83 -20.22 -5.03 -13.79
C PHE A 83 -20.57 -3.53 -13.91
N PRO A 84 -21.33 -3.14 -14.94
CA PRO A 84 -21.52 -1.73 -15.30
C PRO A 84 -22.37 -0.92 -14.31
N ASN A 85 -23.02 -1.56 -13.33
CA ASN A 85 -23.83 -0.89 -12.31
C ASN A 85 -23.12 -0.81 -10.95
N ASP A 86 -22.07 -1.61 -10.76
CA ASP A 86 -21.44 -1.81 -9.46
C ASP A 86 -20.00 -1.29 -9.42
N ILE A 87 -19.28 -1.37 -10.56
CA ILE A 87 -17.85 -1.04 -10.65
C ILE A 87 -17.63 -0.06 -11.80
N PHE A 88 -17.34 1.20 -11.45
CA PHE A 88 -17.05 2.26 -12.41
C PHE A 88 -15.54 2.44 -12.61
N LEU A 89 -15.15 2.75 -13.85
CA LEU A 89 -13.77 3.00 -14.19
C LEU A 89 -13.48 4.50 -14.33
N PHE A 90 -12.61 5.01 -13.48
CA PHE A 90 -12.19 6.41 -13.51
C PHE A 90 -11.29 6.71 -14.72
N ASP A 91 -11.56 7.83 -15.40
CA ASP A 91 -10.75 8.24 -16.55
C ASP A 91 -9.29 8.56 -16.17
N ARG A 92 -9.08 9.11 -14.97
CA ARG A 92 -7.76 9.56 -14.50
C ARG A 92 -6.76 8.42 -14.35
N THR A 93 -7.20 7.25 -13.91
CA THR A 93 -6.33 6.12 -13.58
C THR A 93 -6.49 4.96 -14.56
N ARG A 94 -7.35 5.06 -15.57
CA ARG A 94 -7.56 3.97 -16.53
C ARG A 94 -6.27 3.61 -17.26
N VAL A 95 -6.11 2.32 -17.52
CA VAL A 95 -5.09 1.82 -18.44
C VAL A 95 -5.55 2.15 -19.87
N ILE A 96 -4.65 2.74 -20.66
CA ILE A 96 -4.87 3.05 -22.08
C ILE A 96 -4.02 2.09 -22.90
N LEU A 97 -4.65 1.30 -23.76
CA LEU A 97 -3.94 0.40 -24.67
C LEU A 97 -3.31 1.19 -25.81
N VAL A 98 -2.16 0.73 -26.29
CA VAL A 98 -1.43 1.38 -27.39
C VAL A 98 -2.18 1.21 -28.72
N ASP A 99 -2.76 0.04 -28.94
CA ASP A 99 -3.50 -0.30 -30.16
C ASP A 99 -5.02 -0.15 -29.95
N PRO A 100 -5.78 0.26 -30.98
CA PRO A 100 -7.23 0.29 -30.92
C PRO A 100 -7.86 -1.11 -30.73
N PRO A 101 -8.93 -1.23 -29.92
CA PRO A 101 -9.50 -0.18 -29.08
C PRO A 101 -8.63 0.13 -27.85
N ASP A 102 -8.52 1.42 -27.50
CA ASP A 102 -7.67 1.92 -26.40
C ASP A 102 -8.22 1.63 -24.99
N TYR A 103 -9.40 1.01 -24.90
CA TYR A 103 -10.14 0.80 -23.66
C TYR A 103 -10.02 -0.63 -23.14
N TYR A 104 -9.55 -0.73 -21.89
CA TYR A 104 -9.61 -1.94 -21.08
C TYR A 104 -10.10 -1.58 -19.67
N HIS A 105 -10.96 -2.41 -19.07
CA HIS A 105 -11.53 -2.13 -17.76
C HIS A 105 -10.52 -2.43 -16.64
N ALA A 106 -9.53 -1.55 -16.49
CA ALA A 106 -8.47 -1.64 -15.50
C ALA A 106 -7.93 -0.25 -15.14
N SER A 107 -7.44 -0.10 -13.92
CA SER A 107 -6.83 1.13 -13.41
C SER A 107 -5.42 0.89 -12.87
N TYR A 108 -4.58 1.91 -12.94
CA TYR A 108 -3.31 1.97 -12.21
C TYR A 108 -3.58 2.20 -10.73
N VAL A 109 -2.89 1.43 -9.88
CA VAL A 109 -2.91 1.57 -8.43
C VAL A 109 -1.47 1.73 -7.95
N ASP A 110 -1.19 2.84 -7.27
CA ASP A 110 0.13 3.09 -6.71
C ASP A 110 0.42 2.09 -5.58
N GLY A 111 1.54 1.39 -5.69
CA GLY A 111 2.04 0.49 -4.65
C GLY A 111 2.90 1.22 -3.61
N CYS A 112 3.06 0.61 -2.44
CA CYS A 112 4.04 1.09 -1.46
C CYS A 112 5.46 0.83 -1.96
N GLN A 113 6.21 1.89 -2.29
CA GLN A 113 7.64 1.78 -2.56
C GLN A 113 8.39 1.57 -1.24
N GLN A 114 9.05 0.42 -1.11
CA GLN A 114 9.67 -0.03 0.12
C GLN A 114 10.97 0.74 0.40
N VAL A 115 10.87 1.93 0.98
CA VAL A 115 11.97 2.51 1.75
C VAL A 115 11.91 1.91 3.15
N ILE A 116 12.31 0.64 3.28
CA ILE A 116 12.44 -0.12 4.55
C ILE A 116 11.37 0.27 5.59
N LEU A 117 10.10 0.04 5.27
CA LEU A 117 9.02 0.03 6.26
C LEU A 117 8.59 -1.42 6.45
N ASN A 118 8.44 -1.79 7.72
CA ASN A 118 8.18 -3.12 8.21
C ASN A 118 7.07 -3.81 7.40
N ILE A 119 7.37 -4.99 6.86
CA ILE A 119 6.62 -5.70 5.81
C ILE A 119 5.14 -5.91 6.21
N ASN A 120 4.86 -6.05 7.50
CA ASN A 120 3.54 -6.41 8.01
C ASN A 120 2.46 -5.31 7.85
N THR A 121 2.84 -4.04 7.78
CA THR A 121 1.85 -2.95 7.63
C THR A 121 1.37 -2.75 6.19
N CYS A 122 2.23 -3.00 5.19
CA CYS A 122 1.85 -2.80 3.78
C CYS A 122 0.81 -3.83 3.31
N TYR A 123 0.96 -5.09 3.73
CA TYR A 123 0.00 -6.14 3.41
C TYR A 123 -1.39 -5.90 4.01
N LEU A 124 -1.47 -5.29 5.19
CA LEU A 124 -2.76 -5.01 5.82
C LEU A 124 -3.59 -3.99 5.01
N TYR A 125 -2.96 -2.91 4.53
CA TYR A 125 -3.63 -1.91 3.71
C TYR A 125 -4.01 -2.46 2.34
N GLN A 126 -3.14 -3.27 1.73
CA GLN A 126 -3.42 -3.88 0.43
C GLN A 126 -4.54 -4.92 0.52
N LEU A 127 -4.58 -5.72 1.59
CA LEU A 127 -5.68 -6.66 1.84
C LEU A 127 -6.99 -5.92 2.14
N LEU A 128 -6.94 -4.80 2.88
CA LEU A 128 -8.11 -3.97 3.16
C LEU A 128 -8.66 -3.33 1.88
N LEU A 129 -7.79 -2.82 1.01
CA LEU A 129 -8.21 -2.25 -0.29
C LEU A 129 -8.83 -3.32 -1.20
N LEU A 130 -8.29 -4.54 -1.18
CA LEU A 130 -8.80 -5.66 -1.97
C LEU A 130 -10.15 -6.20 -1.44
N LEU A 131 -10.35 -6.16 -0.12
CA LEU A 131 -11.62 -6.53 0.54
C LEU A 131 -12.70 -5.46 0.40
N LEU A 132 -12.34 -4.19 0.20
CA LEU A 132 -13.29 -3.09 -0.02
C LEU A 132 -13.72 -2.94 -1.49
N LEU A 133 -13.05 -3.64 -2.42
CA LEU A 133 -13.35 -3.66 -3.85
C LEU A 133 -14.06 -4.95 -4.33
N LEU A 134 -14.41 -5.85 -3.40
CA LEU A 134 -15.19 -7.09 -3.62
C LEU A 134 -16.55 -6.98 -2.94
#